data_AF-R8MLE6-F1
#
_entry.id   AF-R8MLE6-F1
#
_cell.length_a   1.000
_cell.length_b   1.000
_cell.length_c   1.000
_cell.angle_alpha   90.00
_cell.angle_beta   90.00
_cell.angle_gamma   90.00
#
_symmetry.space_group_name_H-M   'P 1'
#
loop_
_entity.id
_entity.type
_entity.pdbx_description
1 polymer ?
#
loop_
_entity_poly.entity_id
_entity_poly.type
_entity_poly.pdbx_seq_one_letter_code
_entity_poly.pdbx_strand_id
1 'polypeptide(L)'
;MTINQMVQLGSAFMLFITSALMSWYQGSNLIDYPDEWKYSAKFTNYFKGYVSHYDDIYQIDFFIYAAKFYPGAFVVMLISLLYMLVLILHILFKRNHEAI
;
A
#
# COMPACT_ATOMS: atom_id res chain seq x y z
N MET A 1 11.74 -9.50 -21.67
CA MET A 1 10.80 -9.95 -20.61
C MET A 1 10.17 -11.23 -21.11
N THR A 2 10.22 -12.31 -20.34
CA THR A 2 9.63 -13.61 -20.75
C THR A 2 8.15 -13.69 -20.38
N ILE A 3 7.40 -14.60 -20.99
CA ILE A 3 5.97 -14.83 -20.69
C ILE A 3 5.78 -15.13 -19.19
N ASN A 4 6.67 -15.94 -18.59
CA ASN A 4 6.63 -16.26 -17.16
C ASN A 4 6.76 -15.01 -16.28
N GLN A 5 7.65 -14.09 -16.64
CA GLN A 5 7.83 -12.82 -15.90
C GLN A 5 6.61 -11.90 -16.05
N MET A 6 5.97 -11.88 -17.23
CA MET A 6 4.72 -11.15 -17.44
C MET A 6 3.58 -11.68 -16.57
N VAL A 7 3.42 -13.02 -16.51
CA VAL A 7 2.40 -13.66 -15.68
C VAL A 7 2.66 -13.43 -14.20
N GLN A 8 3.91 -13.53 -13.74
CA GLN A 8 4.29 -13.23 -12.35
C GLN A 8 3.98 -11.77 -11.98
N LEU A 9 4.37 -10.82 -12.84
CA LEU A 9 4.12 -9.39 -12.61
C LEU A 9 2.63 -9.09 -12.59
N GLY A 10 1.86 -9.63 -13.54
CA GLY A 10 0.41 -9.46 -13.60
C GLY A 10 -0.30 -10.04 -12.38
N SER A 11 0.10 -11.22 -11.93
CA SER A 11 -0.47 -11.87 -10.75
C SER A 11 -0.16 -11.10 -9.47
N ALA A 12 1.10 -10.66 -9.31
CA ALA A 12 1.51 -9.82 -8.18
C ALA A 12 0.79 -8.47 -8.17
N PHE A 13 0.57 -7.87 -9.35
CA PHE A 13 -0.17 -6.63 -9.49
C PHE A 13 -1.66 -6.77 -9.11
N MET A 14 -2.31 -7.85 -9.55
CA MET A 14 -3.68 -8.15 -9.13
C MET A 14 -3.78 -8.35 -7.62
N LEU A 15 -2.88 -9.13 -7.03
CA LEU A 15 -2.80 -9.31 -5.57
C LEU A 15 -2.57 -7.98 -4.84
N PHE A 16 -1.69 -7.13 -5.36
CA PHE A 16 -1.42 -5.80 -4.83
C PHE A 16 -2.68 -4.93 -4.85
N ILE A 17 -3.39 -4.83 -5.97
CA ILE A 17 -4.61 -4.00 -6.06
C ILE A 17 -5.68 -4.53 -5.10
N THR A 18 -5.97 -5.82 -5.12
CA THR A 18 -7.03 -6.39 -4.27
C THR A 18 -6.71 -6.19 -2.79
N SER A 19 -5.46 -6.42 -2.38
CA SER A 19 -5.05 -6.21 -0.98
C SER A 19 -5.00 -4.73 -0.60
N ALA A 20 -4.61 -3.84 -1.53
CA ALA A 20 -4.64 -2.39 -1.32
C ALA A 20 -6.07 -1.88 -1.12
N LEU A 21 -7.02 -2.30 -1.97
CA LEU A 21 -8.44 -1.96 -1.82
C LEU A 21 -9.01 -2.49 -0.51
N MET A 22 -8.68 -3.72 -0.12
CA MET A 22 -9.11 -4.30 1.14
C MET A 22 -8.54 -3.54 2.34
N SER A 23 -7.24 -3.24 2.32
CA SER A 23 -6.58 -2.46 3.38
C SER A 23 -7.14 -1.03 3.45
N TRP A 24 -7.47 -0.43 2.31
CA TRP A 24 -8.06 0.90 2.26
C TRP A 24 -9.47 0.91 2.86
N TYR A 25 -10.30 -0.09 2.50
CA TYR A 25 -11.64 -0.28 3.07
C TYR A 25 -11.62 -0.56 4.57
N GLN A 26 -10.75 -1.46 5.03
CA GLN A 26 -10.59 -1.72 6.47
C GLN A 26 -10.05 -0.48 7.21
N GLY A 27 -9.23 0.29 6.52
CA GLY A 27 -8.64 1.54 6.99
C GLY A 27 -9.62 2.70 7.12
N SER A 28 -10.65 2.76 6.27
CA SER A 28 -11.63 3.85 6.27
C SER A 28 -12.47 3.89 7.55
N ASN A 29 -12.51 2.79 8.30
CA ASN A 29 -13.06 2.76 9.66
C ASN A 29 -12.47 3.86 10.56
N LEU A 30 -11.26 4.38 10.27
CA LEU A 30 -10.68 5.53 10.97
C LEU A 30 -11.64 6.74 11.05
N ILE A 31 -12.51 6.94 10.06
CA ILE A 31 -13.54 7.99 10.04
C ILE A 31 -14.47 7.89 11.26
N ASP A 32 -14.83 6.67 11.65
CA ASP A 32 -15.80 6.38 12.71
C ASP A 32 -15.17 6.35 14.12
N TYR A 33 -13.83 6.44 14.23
CA TYR A 33 -13.10 6.43 15.51
C TYR A 33 -12.26 7.70 15.73
N PRO A 34 -12.89 8.83 16.14
CA PRO A 34 -12.18 10.10 16.38
C PRO A 34 -11.04 10.01 17.39
N ASP A 35 -11.15 9.13 18.40
CA ASP A 35 -10.12 8.91 19.42
C ASP A 35 -8.79 8.41 18.82
N GLU A 36 -8.86 7.77 17.64
CA GLU A 36 -7.72 7.22 16.92
C GLU A 36 -7.07 8.22 15.97
N TRP A 37 -7.68 9.40 15.73
CA TRP A 37 -7.15 10.39 14.79
C TRP A 37 -5.77 10.91 15.22
N LYS A 38 -5.55 11.13 16.52
CA LYS A 38 -4.23 11.55 17.05
C LYS A 38 -3.11 10.53 16.81
N TYR A 39 -3.42 9.24 16.65
CA TYR A 39 -2.44 8.17 16.53
C TYR A 39 -2.28 7.65 15.10
N SER A 40 -3.40 7.60 14.36
CA SER A 40 -3.49 6.95 13.06
C SER A 40 -3.59 7.94 11.90
N ALA A 41 -4.12 9.16 12.11
CA ALA A 41 -4.15 10.22 11.10
C ALA A 41 -2.82 11.00 11.01
N LYS A 42 -1.70 10.28 10.89
CA LYS A 42 -0.34 10.88 10.98
C LYS A 42 -0.04 11.84 9.85
N PHE A 43 -0.36 11.48 8.62
CA PHE A 43 -0.11 12.35 7.46
C PHE A 43 -1.00 13.59 7.51
N THR A 44 -2.28 13.43 7.87
CA THR A 44 -3.18 14.56 8.05
C THR A 44 -2.69 15.49 9.15
N ASN A 45 -2.34 14.95 10.31
CA ASN A 45 -1.79 15.73 11.42
C ASN A 45 -0.48 16.44 11.05
N TYR A 46 0.36 15.82 10.23
CA TYR A 46 1.62 16.40 9.78
C TYR A 46 1.44 17.54 8.76
N PHE A 47 0.52 17.39 7.80
CA PHE A 47 0.37 18.34 6.69
C PHE A 47 -0.73 19.40 6.92
N LYS A 48 -1.84 19.04 7.57
CA LYS A 48 -2.98 19.93 7.83
C LYS A 48 -3.09 20.38 9.29
N GLY A 49 -2.37 19.73 10.21
CA GLY A 49 -2.55 19.90 11.64
C GLY A 49 -3.68 19.02 12.19
N TYR A 50 -4.10 19.28 13.42
CA TYR A 50 -5.03 18.40 14.15
C TYR A 50 -6.35 18.21 13.39
N VAL A 51 -6.74 16.95 13.20
CA VAL A 51 -8.00 16.60 12.52
C VAL A 51 -9.19 17.09 13.33
N SER A 52 -9.97 18.00 12.76
CA SER A 52 -11.22 18.53 13.34
C SER A 52 -12.46 17.90 12.71
N HIS A 53 -12.37 17.48 11.44
CA HIS A 53 -13.45 16.82 10.71
C HIS A 53 -12.94 15.58 9.96
N TYR A 54 -13.81 14.60 9.77
CA TYR A 54 -13.44 13.34 9.10
C TYR A 54 -13.06 13.55 7.63
N ASP A 55 -13.68 14.52 6.95
CA ASP A 55 -13.37 14.89 5.56
C ASP A 55 -11.94 15.41 5.38
N ASP A 56 -11.28 15.82 6.46
CA ASP A 56 -9.90 16.29 6.39
C ASP A 56 -8.88 15.17 6.32
N ILE A 57 -9.27 13.95 6.69
CA ILE A 57 -8.37 12.79 6.80
C ILE A 57 -7.93 12.34 5.40
N TYR A 58 -6.63 12.35 5.17
CA TYR A 58 -6.06 11.80 3.94
C TYR A 58 -6.26 10.29 3.86
N GLN A 59 -6.57 9.81 2.65
CA GLN A 59 -6.74 8.39 2.38
C GLN A 59 -5.50 7.55 2.73
N ILE A 60 -4.30 8.14 2.71
CA ILE A 60 -3.07 7.45 3.12
C ILE A 60 -3.08 7.06 4.60
N ASP A 61 -3.78 7.83 5.46
CA ASP A 61 -3.92 7.53 6.88
C ASP A 61 -4.80 6.29 7.12
N PHE A 62 -5.69 5.95 6.18
CA PHE A 62 -6.47 4.70 6.26
C PHE A 62 -5.54 3.49 6.23
N PHE A 63 -4.46 3.53 5.46
CA PHE A 63 -3.47 2.44 5.44
C PHE A 63 -2.69 2.35 6.77
N ILE A 64 -2.47 3.47 7.47
CA ILE A 64 -1.87 3.46 8.82
C ILE A 64 -2.82 2.79 9.81
N TYR A 65 -4.10 3.16 9.78
CA TYR A 65 -5.11 2.55 10.64
C TYR A 65 -5.25 1.04 10.36
N ALA A 66 -5.31 0.66 9.09
CA ALA A 66 -5.36 -0.73 8.67
C ALA A 66 -4.11 -1.50 9.10
N ALA A 67 -2.91 -0.92 8.98
CA ALA A 67 -1.68 -1.56 9.46
C ALA A 67 -1.71 -1.84 10.98
N LYS A 68 -2.37 -0.99 11.77
CA LYS A 68 -2.49 -1.13 13.23
C LYS A 68 -3.52 -2.18 13.63
N PHE A 69 -4.72 -2.17 13.03
CA PHE A 69 -5.86 -2.97 13.48
C PHE A 69 -6.21 -4.15 12.56
N TYR A 70 -5.87 -4.08 11.28
CA TYR A 70 -6.16 -5.08 10.25
C TYR A 70 -4.90 -5.40 9.41
N PRO A 71 -3.79 -5.85 10.03
CA PRO A 71 -2.48 -5.91 9.37
C PRO A 71 -2.43 -6.90 8.19
N GLY A 72 -3.34 -7.86 8.11
CA GLY A 72 -3.30 -8.93 7.10
C GLY A 72 -3.27 -8.41 5.66
N ALA A 73 -4.28 -7.63 5.26
CA ALA A 73 -4.35 -7.07 3.91
C ALA A 73 -3.19 -6.10 3.63
N PHE A 74 -2.82 -5.29 4.63
CA PHE A 74 -1.70 -4.36 4.54
C PHE A 74 -0.35 -5.06 4.29
N VAL A 75 -0.07 -6.16 5.01
CA VAL A 75 1.17 -6.94 4.85
C VAL A 75 1.21 -7.62 3.47
N VAL A 76 0.10 -8.19 3.00
CA VAL A 76 0.03 -8.79 1.64
C VAL A 76 0.28 -7.73 0.56
N MET A 77 -0.26 -6.53 0.73
CA MET A 77 -0.01 -5.39 -0.15
C MET A 77 1.50 -5.04 -0.17
N LEU A 78 2.16 -4.96 0.99
CA LEU A 78 3.60 -4.68 1.05
C LEU A 78 4.45 -5.78 0.40
N ILE A 79 4.14 -7.06 0.66
CA ILE A 79 4.90 -8.19 0.10
C ILE A 79 4.76 -8.22 -1.43
N SER A 80 3.54 -8.06 -1.94
CA SER A 80 3.31 -8.02 -3.39
C SER A 80 3.99 -6.83 -4.06
N LEU A 81 4.00 -5.66 -3.43
CA LEU A 81 4.75 -4.49 -3.92
C LEU A 81 6.26 -4.75 -3.97
N LEU A 82 6.84 -5.26 -2.88
CA LEU A 82 8.26 -5.60 -2.80
C LEU A 82 8.65 -6.64 -3.85
N TYR A 83 7.83 -7.67 -4.03
CA TYR A 83 8.04 -8.69 -5.06
C TYR A 83 8.06 -8.08 -6.47
N MET A 84 7.10 -7.20 -6.79
CA MET A 84 7.08 -6.50 -8.08
C MET A 84 8.34 -5.66 -8.30
N LEU A 85 8.78 -4.90 -7.29
CA LEU A 85 10.00 -4.09 -7.37
C LEU A 85 11.23 -4.95 -7.63
N VAL A 86 11.40 -6.05 -6.89
CA VAL A 86 12.51 -6.99 -7.07
C VAL A 86 12.47 -7.61 -8.47
N LEU A 87 11.29 -8.01 -8.96
CA LEU A 87 11.14 -8.59 -10.29
C LEU A 87 11.49 -7.58 -11.40
N ILE A 88 11.03 -6.34 -11.27
CA ILE A 88 11.34 -5.25 -12.21
C ILE A 88 12.85 -4.98 -12.22
N LEU A 89 13.47 -4.84 -11.04
CA LEU A 89 14.92 -4.64 -10.93
C LEU A 89 15.67 -5.80 -11.59
N HIS A 90 15.30 -7.04 -11.30
CA HIS A 90 15.91 -8.21 -11.91
C HIS A 90 15.81 -8.20 -13.44
N ILE A 91 14.66 -7.82 -14.00
CA ILE A 91 14.49 -7.68 -15.46
C ILE A 91 15.40 -6.58 -16.03
N LEU A 92 15.50 -5.43 -15.37
CA LEU A 92 16.33 -4.31 -15.80
C LEU A 92 17.82 -4.66 -15.75
N PHE A 93 18.30 -5.25 -14.65
CA PHE A 93 19.70 -5.66 -14.50
C PHE A 93 20.09 -6.75 -15.49
N LYS A 94 19.25 -7.77 -15.70
CA LYS A 94 19.52 -8.81 -16.70
C LYS A 94 19.63 -8.24 -18.11
N ARG A 95 18.73 -7.32 -18.49
CA ARG A 95 18.77 -6.67 -19.80
C ARG A 95 20.05 -5.86 -20.01
N ASN A 96 20.53 -5.18 -18.97
CA ASN A 96 21.77 -4.39 -19.06
C ASN A 96 23.02 -5.27 -19.21
N HIS A 97 23.03 -6.47 -18.60
CA HIS A 97 24.15 -7.42 -18.76
C HIS A 97 24.17 -8.09 -20.14
N GLU A 98 23.03 -8.30 -20.80
CA GLU A 98 22.98 -8.85 -22.16
C GLU A 98 23.34 -7.82 -23.26
N ALA A 99 23.40 -6.53 -22.92
CA ALA A 99 23.69 -5.43 -23.85
C ALA A 99 25.15 -4.97 -23.84
N ILE A 100 26.00 -5.53 -22.97
CA ILE A 100 27.45 -5.26 -22.83
C ILE A 100 28.20 -6.49 -23.35
#